data_AF-A0A944N6E5-F1
#
_entry.id   AF-A0A944N6E5-F1
#
_cell.length_a   1.000
_cell.length_b   1.000
_cell.length_c   1.000
_cell.angle_alpha   90.00
_cell.angle_beta   90.00
_cell.angle_gamma   90.00
#
_symmetry.space_group_name_H-M   'P 1'
#
loop_
_entity.id
_entity.type
_entity.pdbx_description
1 polymer ?
#
loop_
_entity_poly.entity_id
_entity_poly.type
_entity_poly.pdbx_seq_one_letter_code
_entity_poly.pdbx_strand_id
1 'polypeptide(L)'
;MTRLFSEGRVMMCDIIAISSCIGIEQLSGKYSYRFHFKGVYRGSPIKEIRSCPSRCLELMIGEEYILQLVPIIVEHKILLVKVKRFTRLGDHRILL
;
A
#
# COMPACT_ATOMS: atom_id res chain seq x y z
N MET A 1 -13.08 -17.11 -32.88
CA MET A 1 -12.97 -17.46 -31.44
C MET A 1 -11.52 -17.78 -31.15
N THR A 2 -10.76 -16.84 -30.57
CA THR A 2 -9.35 -17.08 -30.26
C THR A 2 -9.20 -17.11 -28.75
N ARG A 3 -9.12 -18.31 -28.19
CA ARG A 3 -8.75 -18.53 -26.79
C ARG A 3 -7.25 -18.27 -26.68
N LEU A 4 -6.87 -17.18 -26.03
CA LEU A 4 -5.50 -16.93 -25.57
C LEU A 4 -5.47 -17.19 -24.07
N PHE A 5 -5.27 -18.45 -23.70
CA PHE A 5 -4.68 -18.78 -22.41
C PHE A 5 -3.16 -18.64 -22.57
N SER A 6 -2.64 -17.46 -22.26
CA SER A 6 -1.22 -17.32 -21.94
C SER A 6 -1.10 -17.30 -20.42
N GLU A 7 -0.44 -18.31 -19.88
CA GLU A 7 0.07 -18.38 -18.52
C GLU A 7 1.01 -17.20 -18.27
N GLY A 8 0.44 -16.03 -17.99
CA GLY A 8 1.17 -14.83 -17.68
C GLY A 8 1.68 -14.93 -16.26
N ARG A 9 3.00 -15.07 -16.07
CA ARG A 9 3.63 -14.65 -14.82
C ARG A 9 3.20 -13.20 -14.59
N VAL A 10 2.26 -12.97 -13.68
CA VAL A 10 1.88 -11.63 -13.28
C VAL A 10 3.12 -11.03 -12.65
N MET A 11 3.83 -10.15 -13.36
CA MET A 11 4.87 -9.33 -12.74
C MET A 11 4.18 -8.55 -11.61
N MET A 12 4.44 -8.97 -10.38
CA MET A 12 4.13 -8.16 -9.21
C MET A 12 5.14 -7.03 -9.20
N CYS A 13 4.79 -5.91 -9.84
CA CYS A 13 5.60 -4.71 -9.75
C CYS A 13 5.42 -4.12 -8.35
N ASP A 14 6.54 -3.95 -7.64
CA ASP A 14 6.58 -3.14 -6.43
C ASP A 14 6.11 -1.72 -6.76
N ILE A 15 5.25 -1.15 -5.90
CA ILE A 15 4.80 0.24 -5.98
C ILE A 15 5.58 1.03 -4.93
N ILE A 16 6.13 2.18 -5.32
CA ILE A 16 6.60 3.17 -4.37
C ILE A 16 5.51 4.24 -4.22
N ALA A 17 5.08 4.50 -2.99
CA ALA A 17 4.09 5.51 -2.68
C ALA A 17 4.59 6.41 -1.56
N ILE A 18 4.43 7.72 -1.72
CA ILE A 18 4.53 8.69 -0.63
C ILE A 18 3.11 8.92 -0.14
N SER A 19 2.85 8.63 1.12
CA SER A 19 1.47 8.68 1.64
C SER A 19 1.43 8.87 3.15
N SER A 20 0.40 9.58 3.61
CA SER A 20 0.11 9.79 5.03
C SER A 20 -0.71 8.63 5.58
N CYS A 21 -0.34 8.15 6.77
CA CYS A 21 -1.16 7.20 7.52
C CYS A 21 -2.39 7.93 8.08
N ILE A 22 -3.58 7.57 7.62
CA ILE A 22 -4.85 8.22 7.99
C ILE A 22 -5.69 7.41 8.97
N GLY A 23 -5.29 6.18 9.27
CA GLY A 23 -6.03 5.34 10.21
C GLY A 23 -5.33 4.03 10.52
N ILE A 24 -5.58 3.54 11.73
CA ILE A 24 -5.12 2.24 12.22
C ILE A 24 -6.34 1.56 12.84
N GLU A 25 -6.67 0.38 12.35
CA GLU A 25 -7.78 -0.44 12.84
C GLU A 25 -7.20 -1.76 13.36
N GLN A 26 -7.66 -2.22 14.53
CA GLN A 26 -7.28 -3.54 15.06
C GLN A 26 -8.44 -4.51 14.87
N LEU A 27 -8.23 -5.54 14.06
CA LEU A 27 -9.22 -6.58 13.77
C LEU A 27 -8.63 -7.95 14.11
N SER A 28 -9.25 -8.66 15.06
CA SER A 28 -8.84 -10.02 15.46
C SER A 28 -7.35 -10.12 15.80
N GLY A 29 -6.81 -9.12 16.52
CA GLY A 29 -5.40 -9.05 16.90
C GLY A 29 -4.43 -8.65 15.79
N LYS A 30 -4.91 -8.35 14.58
CA LYS A 30 -4.11 -7.84 13.46
C LYS A 30 -4.35 -6.35 13.26
N TYR A 31 -3.27 -5.61 13.02
CA TYR A 31 -3.36 -4.21 12.65
C TYR A 31 -3.66 -4.06 11.15
N SER A 32 -4.52 -3.12 10.82
CA SER A 32 -4.87 -2.68 9.46
C SER A 32 -4.53 -1.20 9.36
N TYR A 33 -3.59 -0.86 8.48
CA TYR A 33 -3.13 0.50 8.24
C TYR A 33 -3.82 1.07 7.01
N ARG A 34 -4.31 2.30 7.13
CA ARG A 34 -4.99 3.03 6.06
C ARG A 34 -4.13 4.21 5.65
N PHE A 35 -3.92 4.35 4.35
CA PHE A 35 -3.07 5.38 3.78
C PHE A 35 -3.84 6.17 2.73
N HIS A 36 -3.68 7.49 2.75
CA HIS A 36 -4.31 8.36 1.77
C HIS A 36 -3.68 8.15 0.39
N PHE A 37 -4.46 7.77 -0.60
CA PHE A 37 -3.95 7.56 -1.96
C PHE A 37 -4.92 8.08 -3.00
N LYS A 38 -4.47 8.98 -3.86
CA LYS A 38 -5.24 9.45 -5.01
C LYS A 38 -4.46 9.13 -6.26
N GLY A 39 -4.86 8.08 -6.96
CA GLY A 39 -4.16 7.63 -8.15
C GLY A 39 -4.93 6.56 -8.92
N VAL A 40 -4.25 5.97 -9.90
CA VAL A 40 -4.81 4.91 -10.74
C VAL A 40 -3.88 3.70 -10.66
N TYR A 41 -4.44 2.51 -10.46
CA TYR A 41 -3.71 1.24 -10.51
C TYR A 41 -4.36 0.32 -11.53
N ARG A 42 -3.60 -0.06 -12.57
CA ARG A 42 -4.08 -0.89 -13.70
C ARG A 42 -5.40 -0.39 -14.31
N GLY A 43 -5.52 0.92 -14.52
CA GLY A 43 -6.71 1.57 -15.08
C GLY A 43 -7.85 1.82 -14.07
N SER A 44 -7.77 1.27 -12.86
CA SER A 44 -8.78 1.46 -11.82
C SER A 44 -8.44 2.65 -10.92
N PRO A 45 -9.37 3.58 -10.67
CA PRO A 45 -9.16 4.67 -9.72
C PRO A 45 -9.10 4.13 -8.29
N ILE A 46 -8.07 4.52 -7.55
CA ILE A 46 -7.84 4.14 -6.16
C ILE A 46 -7.96 5.39 -5.28
N LYS A 47 -8.68 5.24 -4.16
CA LYS A 47 -8.92 6.29 -3.15
C LYS A 47 -8.17 6.06 -1.85
N GLU A 48 -7.77 4.83 -1.58
CA GLU A 48 -7.16 4.43 -0.33
C GLU A 48 -6.26 3.22 -0.56
N ILE A 49 -5.15 3.16 0.17
CA ILE A 49 -4.33 1.95 0.29
C ILE A 49 -4.58 1.36 1.67
N ARG A 50 -4.80 0.05 1.74
CA ARG A 50 -4.89 -0.69 3.00
C ARG A 50 -3.81 -1.75 3.09
N SER A 51 -3.16 -1.85 4.25
CA SER A 51 -2.24 -2.94 4.54
C SER A 51 -2.61 -3.67 5.81
N CYS A 52 -2.69 -5.00 5.71
CA CYS A 52 -2.85 -5.93 6.83
C CYS A 52 -1.54 -6.72 7.00
N PRO A 53 -0.49 -6.10 7.56
CA PRO A 53 0.81 -6.74 7.69
C PRO A 53 0.74 -7.97 8.60
N SER A 54 1.53 -9.00 8.27
CA SER A 54 1.68 -10.20 9.10
C SER A 54 2.50 -9.94 10.38
N ARG A 55 3.11 -8.76 10.50
CA ARG A 55 3.91 -8.29 11.63
C ARG A 55 3.44 -6.89 12.04
N CYS A 56 3.68 -6.50 13.29
CA CYS A 56 3.37 -5.14 13.71
C CYS A 56 4.21 -4.15 12.89
N LEU A 57 3.57 -3.20 12.21
CA LEU A 57 4.24 -2.02 11.67
C LEU A 57 4.03 -0.91 12.70
N GLU A 58 5.08 -0.26 13.19
CA GLU A 58 4.92 0.83 14.17
C GLU A 58 4.68 2.16 13.46
N LEU A 59 3.60 2.23 12.66
CA LEU A 59 3.22 3.45 11.96
C LEU A 59 2.29 4.29 12.83
N MET A 60 2.44 5.61 12.73
CA MET A 60 1.66 6.57 13.50
C MET A 60 0.68 7.30 12.58
N ILE A 61 -0.54 7.52 13.08
CA ILE A 61 -1.56 8.32 12.37
C ILE A 61 -1.05 9.75 12.24
N GLY A 62 -1.25 10.36 11.07
CA GLY A 62 -0.85 11.73 10.77
C GLY A 62 0.56 11.86 10.20
N GLU A 63 1.40 10.84 10.34
CA GLU A 63 2.77 10.86 9.80
C GLU A 63 2.80 10.46 8.32
N GLU A 64 3.77 11.01 7.59
CA GLU A 64 4.03 10.70 6.18
C GLU A 64 5.14 9.67 6.01
N TYR A 65 4.94 8.75 5.08
CA TYR A 65 5.87 7.65 4.82
C TYR A 65 6.16 7.48 3.34
N ILE A 66 7.39 7.10 3.04
CA ILE A 66 7.76 6.45 1.77
C ILE A 66 7.53 4.95 1.97
N LEU A 67 6.63 4.37 1.18
CA LEU A 67 6.21 2.99 1.28
C LEU A 67 6.65 2.21 0.03
N GLN A 68 7.29 1.07 0.23
CA GLN A 68 7.47 0.04 -0.81
C GLN A 68 6.39 -1.02 -0.63
N LEU A 69 5.49 -1.11 -1.59
CA LEU A 69 4.23 -1.86 -1.50
C LEU A 69 4.18 -2.96 -2.55
N VAL A 70 3.66 -4.11 -2.16
CA VAL A 70 3.35 -5.21 -3.06
C VAL A 70 1.82 -5.29 -3.18
N PRO A 71 1.24 -4.97 -4.35
CA PRO A 71 -0.21 -5.01 -4.54
C PRO A 71 -0.74 -6.45 -4.50
N ILE A 72 -1.87 -6.65 -3.83
CA ILE A 72 -2.55 -7.94 -3.70
C ILE A 72 -3.80 -7.95 -4.59
N ILE A 73 -4.75 -7.05 -4.29
CA ILE A 73 -6.04 -6.95 -4.99
C ILE A 73 -6.59 -5.53 -4.89
N VAL A 74 -7.52 -5.18 -5.78
CA VAL A 74 -8.33 -3.96 -5.70
C VAL A 74 -9.77 -4.32 -5.37
N GLU A 75 -10.32 -3.74 -4.31
CA GLU A 75 -11.71 -3.93 -3.89
C GLU A 75 -12.33 -2.57 -3.60
N HIS A 76 -13.49 -2.25 -4.17
CA HIS A 76 -14.21 -1.01 -3.87
C HIS A 76 -13.37 0.29 -3.94
N LYS A 77 -12.45 0.39 -4.91
CA LYS A 77 -11.47 1.51 -5.06
C LYS A 77 -10.42 1.60 -3.95
N ILE A 78 -10.21 0.51 -3.22
CA ILE A 78 -9.18 0.34 -2.21
C ILE A 78 -8.14 -0.63 -2.76
N LEU A 79 -6.87 -0.24 -2.73
CA LEU A 79 -5.77 -1.12 -3.09
C LEU A 79 -5.27 -1.83 -1.84
N LEU A 80 -5.49 -3.15 -1.77
CA LEU A 80 -4.94 -3.98 -0.71
C LEU A 80 -3.48 -4.31 -1.04
N VAL A 81 -2.59 -4.08 -0.07
CA VAL A 81 -1.14 -4.22 -0.26
C VAL A 81 -0.45 -4.90 0.92
N LYS A 82 0.70 -5.50 0.64
CA LYS A 82 1.71 -5.83 1.65
C LYS A 82 2.79 -4.75 1.67
N VAL A 83 3.06 -4.18 2.85
CA VAL A 83 4.21 -3.28 3.04
C VAL A 83 5.50 -4.11 3.13
N LYS A 84 6.42 -3.89 2.19
CA LYS A 84 7.74 -4.54 2.14
C LYS A 84 8.77 -3.74 2.93
N ARG A 85 8.79 -2.42 2.74
CA ARG A 85 9.63 -1.44 3.45
C ARG A 85 8.86 -0.15 3.66
N PHE A 86 9.23 0.60 4.69
CA PHE A 86 8.72 1.94 4.94
C PHE A 86 9.80 2.81 5.58
N THR A 87 9.72 4.11 5.35
CA THR A 87 10.57 5.12 5.99
C THR A 87 9.70 6.33 6.30
N ARG A 88 9.76 6.85 7.53
CA ARG A 88 9.05 8.08 7.90
C ARG A 88 9.75 9.27 7.26
N LEU A 89 8.99 10.14 6.60
CA LEU A 89 9.56 11.25 5.83
C LEU A 89 10.34 12.22 6.73
N GLY A 90 9.86 12.47 7.96
CA GLY A 90 10.50 13.33 8.95
C GLY A 90 11.79 12.79 9.57
N ASP A 91 12.14 11.51 9.36
CA ASP A 91 13.43 10.96 9.82
C ASP A 91 14.59 11.40 8.92
N HIS A 92 14.29 11.91 7.72
CA HIS A 92 15.25 12.63 6.91
C HIS A 92 15.41 14.04 7.49
N ARG A 93 16.28 14.17 8.50
CA ARG A 93 17.03 15.42 8.68
C ARG A 93 17.79 15.65 7.39
N ILE A 94 17.19 16.45 6.53
CA ILE A 94 17.88 17.11 5.45
C ILE A 94 19.00 17.91 6.14
N LEU A 95 20.21 17.37 6.09
CA LEU A 95 21.45 18.15 6.20
C LEU A 95 21.48 19.01 4.94
N LEU A 96 20.80 20.15 4.99
CA LEU A 96 21.08 21.29 4.10
C LEU A 96 21.97 22.27 4.86
#